data_AF-A0A939FLY9-F1
#
_entry.id   AF-A0A939FLY9-F1
#
_cell.length_a   1.000
_cell.length_b   1.000
_cell.length_c   1.000
_cell.angle_alpha   90.00
_cell.angle_beta   90.00
_cell.angle_gamma   90.00
#
_symmetry.space_group_name_H-M   'P 1'
#
loop_
_entity.id
_entity.type
_entity.pdbx_description
1 polymer ?
#
loop_
_entity_poly.entity_id
_entity_poly.type
_entity_poly.pdbx_seq_one_letter_code
_entity_poly.pdbx_strand_id
1 'polypeptide(L)' 'MHCSEARTAISARVDGEELPPDVRPEALDAHLDACADCHGWGERARRLRVLAAALDLA' A
#
# COMPACT_ATOMS: atom_id res chain seq x y z
N MET A 1 3.35 -8.73 10.70
CA MET A 1 4.10 -7.51 10.33
C MET A 1 3.54 -6.32 11.08
N HIS A 2 4.35 -5.31 11.32
CA HIS A 2 3.93 -4.05 11.93
C HIS A 2 3.20 -3.18 10.90
N CYS A 3 2.26 -2.34 11.36
CA CYS A 3 1.52 -1.44 10.47
C CYS A 3 2.44 -0.46 9.71
N SER A 4 3.60 -0.10 10.27
CA SER A 4 4.60 0.73 9.57
C SER A 4 5.19 0.00 8.36
N GLU A 5 5.63 -1.25 8.53
CA GLU A 5 6.15 -2.11 7.46
C GLU A 5 5.08 -2.34 6.38
N ALA A 6 3.84 -2.61 6.81
CA ALA A 6 2.71 -2.76 5.91
C ALA A 6 2.47 -1.49 5.09
N ARG A 7 2.47 -0.30 5.71
CA ARG A 7 2.25 0.97 4.99
C ARG A 7 3.35 1.27 3.98
N THR A 8 4.60 0.97 4.28
CA THR A 8 5.70 1.07 3.30
C THR A 8 5.45 0.15 2.12
N ALA A 9 5.12 -1.12 2.37
CA ALA A 9 4.89 -2.09 1.31
C ALA A 9 3.62 -1.78 0.49
N ILE A 10 2.57 -1.25 1.11
CA ILE A 10 1.38 -0.76 0.41
C ILE A 10 1.73 0.43 -0.47
N SER A 11 2.57 1.37 -0.01
CA SER A 11 3.03 2.50 -0.83
C SER A 11 3.74 2.00 -2.09
N ALA A 12 4.75 1.15 -1.93
CA ALA A 12 5.48 0.56 -3.06
C ALA A 12 4.53 -0.12 -4.05
N ARG A 13 3.58 -0.93 -3.55
CA ARG A 13 2.57 -1.58 -4.39
C ARG A 13 1.65 -0.60 -5.11
N VAL A 14 1.23 0.48 -4.46
CA VAL A 14 0.43 1.55 -5.08
C VAL A 14 1.23 2.24 -6.19
N ASP A 15 2.53 2.38 -5.97
CA ASP A 15 3.40 3.06 -6.91
C ASP A 15 3.89 2.19 -8.07
N GLY A 16 3.59 0.89 -8.02
CA GLY A 16 4.01 -0.11 -9.01
C GLY A 16 5.45 -0.60 -8.79
N GLU A 17 6.02 -0.30 -7.63
CA GLU A 17 7.37 -0.69 -7.23
C GLU A 17 7.38 -2.12 -6.64
N GLU A 18 8.57 -2.70 -6.59
CA GLU A 18 8.79 -3.98 -5.90
C GLU A 18 8.54 -3.82 -4.39
N LEU A 19 8.02 -4.87 -3.77
CA LEU A 19 7.84 -4.87 -2.31
C LEU A 19 9.20 -4.84 -1.62
N PRO A 20 9.29 -4.24 -0.41
CA PRO A 20 10.47 -4.32 0.41
C PRO A 20 10.94 -5.78 0.56
N PRO A 21 12.26 -6.06 0.55
CA PRO A 21 12.78 -7.43 0.50
C PRO A 21 12.32 -8.31 1.68
N ASP A 22 12.06 -7.69 2.83
CA ASP A 22 11.59 -8.38 4.03
C ASP A 22 10.06 -8.60 4.07
N VAL A 23 9.33 -8.11 3.06
CA VAL A 23 7.88 -8.19 2.97
C VAL A 23 7.46 -9.15 1.86
N ARG A 24 6.91 -10.29 2.27
CA ARG A 24 6.27 -11.23 1.35
C ARG A 24 4.87 -10.74 0.96
N PRO A 25 4.45 -10.89 -0.31
CA PRO A 25 3.11 -10.48 -0.76
C PRO A 25 1.99 -11.06 0.08
N GLU A 26 2.06 -12.34 0.43
CA GLU A 26 1.01 -13.06 1.17
C GLU A 26 0.92 -12.58 2.62
N ALA A 27 2.05 -12.17 3.21
CA ALA A 27 2.07 -11.61 4.55
C ALA A 27 1.44 -10.21 4.59
N LEU A 28 1.62 -9.43 3.51
CA LEU A 28 0.94 -8.15 3.35
C LEU A 28 -0.57 -8.33 3.16
N ASP A 29 -0.98 -9.28 2.32
CA ASP A 29 -2.40 -9.54 2.08
C ASP A 29 -3.10 -10.02 3.37
N ALA A 30 -2.49 -10.96 4.11
CA ALA A 30 -3.01 -11.39 5.40
C ALA A 30 -3.11 -10.25 6.43
N HIS A 31 -2.19 -9.27 6.39
CA HIS A 31 -2.28 -8.09 7.24
C HIS A 31 -3.43 -7.17 6.83
N LEU A 32 -3.67 -6.98 5.52
CA LEU A 32 -4.78 -6.17 5.02
C LEU A 32 -6.14 -6.78 5.37
N ASP A 33 -6.25 -8.11 5.39
CA ASP A 33 -7.46 -8.81 5.83
C ASP A 33 -7.72 -8.64 7.33
N ALA A 34 -6.65 -8.54 8.14
CA ALA A 34 -6.74 -8.46 9.60
C ALA A 34 -6.78 -7.02 10.15
N CYS A 35 -6.35 -6.02 9.38
CA CYS A 35 -6.19 -4.64 9.85
C CYS A 35 -7.00 -3.65 9.02
N ALA A 36 -8.19 -3.26 9.55
CA ALA A 36 -9.09 -2.32 8.89
C ALA A 36 -8.45 -0.94 8.64
N ASP A 37 -7.57 -0.48 9.53
CA ASP A 37 -6.86 0.79 9.37
C ASP A 37 -5.91 0.78 8.18
N CYS A 38 -5.13 -0.30 8.02
CA CYS A 38 -4.20 -0.45 6.90
C CYS A 38 -4.95 -0.70 5.58
N HIS A 39 -6.05 -1.46 5.62
CA HIS A 39 -6.93 -1.60 4.46
C HIS A 39 -7.48 -0.24 4.01
N GLY A 40 -8.07 0.54 4.92
CA GLY A 40 -8.60 1.87 4.62
C GLY A 40 -7.52 2.86 4.18
N TRP A 41 -6.31 2.76 4.74
CA TRP A 41 -5.17 3.57 4.31
C TRP A 41 -4.75 3.24 2.87
N GLY A 42 -4.64 1.96 2.51
CA GLY A 42 -4.28 1.53 1.15
C GLY A 42 -5.29 1.97 0.10
N GLU A 43 -6.58 1.91 0.41
CA GLU A 43 -7.63 2.41 -0.47
C GLU A 43 -7.53 3.92 -0.71
N ARG A 44 -7.21 4.71 0.32
CA ARG A 44 -6.97 6.15 0.16
C ARG A 44 -5.71 6.43 -0.66
N ALA A 45 -4.64 5.69 -0.44
CA ALA A 45 -3.39 5.82 -1.20
C ALA A 45 -3.61 5.54 -2.70
N ARG A 46 -4.33 4.47 -3.05
CA ARG A 46 -4.71 4.19 -4.45
C ARG A 46 -5.52 5.33 -5.07
N ARG A 47 -6.54 5.83 -4.36
CA ARG A 47 -7.35 6.96 -4.86
C ARG A 47 -6.50 8.21 -5.08
N LEU A 48 -5.58 8.50 -4.15
CA LEU A 48 -4.66 9.62 -4.30
C LEU A 48 -3.78 9.46 -5.54
N ARG A 49 -3.21 8.27 -5.79
CA ARG A 49 -2.39 7.99 -6.99
C ARG A 49 -3.18 8.23 -8.28
N VAL A 50 -4.44 7.78 -8.34
CA VAL A 50 -5.31 8.01 -9.50
C VAL A 50 -5.57 9.50 -9.71
N LEU A 51 -5.87 10.24 -8.64
CA LEU A 51 -6.09 11.69 -8.72
C LEU A 51 -4.82 12.45 -9.12
N ALA A 52 -3.66 12.08 -8.56
CA ALA A 52 -2.39 12.69 -8.91
C ALA A 52 -2.05 12.47 -10.39
N ALA A 53 -2.25 11.25 -10.90
CA ALA A 53 -2.06 10.95 -12.32
C ALA A 53 -3.02 11.75 -13.22
N ALA A 54 -4.28 11.92 -12.82
CA ALA A 54 -5.24 12.73 -13.58
C ALA A 54 -4.93 14.24 -13.58
N LEU A 55 -4.11 14.71 -12.63
CA LEU A 55 -3.70 16.10 -12.48
C LEU A 55 -2.29 16.36 -13.04
N ASP A 56 -1.66 15.38 -13.69
CA ASP A 56 -0.26 15.43 -14.14
C ASP A 56 0.73 15.77 -13.00
N LEU A 57 0.42 15.31 -11.79
CA LEU A 57 1.24 15.47 -10.59
C LEU A 57 2.09 14.22 -10.26
N ALA A 58 2.03 13.20 -11.13
CA ALA A 58 2.62 11.88 -10.93
C ALA A 58 3.91 11.68 -11.73
#